data_AF-A0A1X7DI39-F1
#
_entry.id   AF-A0A1X7DI39-F1
#
_cell.length_a   1.000
_cell.length_b   1.000
_cell.length_c   1.000
_cell.angle_alpha   90.00
_cell.angle_beta   90.00
_cell.angle_gamma   90.00
#
_symmetry.space_group_name_H-M   'P 1'
#
loop_
_entity.id
_entity.type
_entity.pdbx_description
1 polymer ?
#
loop_
_entity_poly.entity_id
_entity_poly.type
_entity_poly.pdbx_seq_one_letter_code
_entity_poly.pdbx_strand_id
1 'polypeptide(L)'
;MKARMTVVRTAIGDIKPYGNANESPFGHVFAFVARVKVLSRGFGSASDDGIDCPTLQWNERIEWFEYDALDDRWRHRGDVIADMYQRHRASRTFRDWNEFRHTAAKDDRKAPVDLRRTASEKDAKHWIARNGFEWDSRIADRPGMGVRGGNRGGAGESLAVGPSRRRVVHFDLGFSGGSPRVRATQVLETRNGVPTIHKFIAKEMTRSETSDPDNLERWRGQIDLPQDWEL
;
A
#
# COMPACT_ATOMS: atom_id res chain seq x y z
N MET A 1 -6.19 9.08 -31.55
CA MET A 1 -6.28 8.03 -30.51
C MET A 1 -5.31 8.37 -29.37
N LYS A 2 -5.73 8.22 -28.11
CA LYS A 2 -4.83 8.39 -26.95
C LYS A 2 -3.74 7.31 -26.95
N ALA A 3 -2.55 7.63 -26.46
CA ALA A 3 -1.54 6.59 -26.22
C ALA A 3 -2.04 5.69 -25.08
N ARG A 4 -1.76 4.40 -25.10
CA ARG A 4 -2.23 3.47 -24.06
C ARG A 4 -1.11 3.14 -23.09
N MET A 5 -1.37 3.29 -21.81
CA MET A 5 -0.50 2.79 -20.74
C MET A 5 -0.90 1.36 -20.37
N THR A 6 0.09 0.48 -20.25
CA THR A 6 -0.07 -0.90 -19.80
C THR A 6 0.84 -1.15 -18.61
N VAL A 7 0.41 -2.05 -17.71
CA VAL A 7 1.21 -2.48 -16.56
C VAL A 7 1.91 -3.78 -16.94
N VAL A 8 3.24 -3.76 -16.94
CA VAL A 8 4.08 -4.89 -17.34
C VAL A 8 4.28 -5.85 -16.18
N ARG A 9 4.55 -5.31 -14.99
CA ARG A 9 4.73 -6.08 -13.75
C ARG A 9 4.43 -5.22 -12.54
N THR A 10 4.15 -5.88 -11.44
CA THR A 10 3.91 -5.24 -10.13
C THR A 10 4.75 -5.90 -9.06
N ALA A 11 5.17 -5.12 -8.06
CA ALA A 11 5.91 -5.60 -6.90
C ALA A 11 5.53 -4.80 -5.66
N ILE A 12 5.87 -5.34 -4.49
CA ILE A 12 5.88 -4.61 -3.23
C ILE A 12 7.32 -4.56 -2.70
N GLY A 13 7.74 -3.41 -2.21
CA GLY A 13 9.10 -3.17 -1.74
C GLY A 13 9.17 -2.10 -0.67
N ASP A 14 10.39 -1.77 -0.25
CA ASP A 14 10.68 -0.73 0.75
C ASP A 14 9.89 -0.91 2.05
N ILE A 15 9.64 -2.17 2.44
CA ILE A 15 8.90 -2.51 3.64
C ILE A 15 9.76 -2.19 4.86
N LYS A 16 9.34 -1.21 5.66
CA LYS A 16 10.05 -0.79 6.87
C LYS A 16 9.08 -0.60 8.03
N PRO A 17 9.34 -1.21 9.20
CA PRO A 17 8.54 -0.95 10.38
C PRO A 17 8.66 0.51 10.82
N TYR A 18 7.61 1.03 11.47
CA TYR A 18 7.62 2.31 12.17
C TYR A 18 6.71 2.27 13.40
N GLY A 19 6.88 3.24 14.30
CA GLY A 19 6.23 3.28 15.62
C GLY A 19 6.85 2.29 16.60
N ASN A 20 6.55 2.46 17.88
CA ASN A 20 7.09 1.64 18.98
C ASN A 20 6.06 1.54 20.13
N ALA A 21 6.41 0.94 21.27
CA ALA A 21 5.47 0.81 22.40
C ALA A 21 4.92 2.16 22.92
N ASN A 22 5.68 3.24 22.75
CA ASN A 22 5.32 4.57 23.22
C ASN A 22 4.85 5.51 22.09
N GLU A 23 5.05 5.12 20.82
CA GLU A 23 4.74 5.92 19.64
C GLU A 23 3.58 5.32 18.83
N SER A 24 2.49 6.09 18.76
CA SER A 24 1.30 5.77 17.97
C SER A 24 1.23 6.64 16.72
N PRO A 25 0.83 6.11 15.55
CA PRO A 25 0.55 4.70 15.26
C PRO A 25 1.83 3.89 15.01
N PHE A 26 1.74 2.57 15.17
CA PHE A 26 2.77 1.62 14.71
C PHE A 26 2.28 0.84 13.49
N GLY A 27 3.20 0.43 12.61
CA GLY A 27 2.85 -0.19 11.34
C GLY A 27 4.04 -0.33 10.40
N HIS A 28 3.78 -0.43 9.11
CA HIS A 28 4.85 -0.53 8.11
C HIS A 28 4.65 0.53 7.04
N VAL A 29 5.73 1.19 6.65
CA VAL A 29 5.79 1.85 5.35
C VAL A 29 6.09 0.77 4.32
N PHE A 30 5.45 0.84 3.16
CA PHE A 30 5.84 0.06 1.99
C PHE A 30 5.56 0.84 0.71
N ALA A 31 6.14 0.38 -0.40
CA ALA A 31 5.86 0.90 -1.72
C ALA A 31 5.26 -0.20 -2.61
N PHE A 32 4.09 0.09 -3.19
CA PHE A 32 3.61 -0.63 -4.36
C PHE A 32 4.32 -0.06 -5.60
N VAL A 33 4.97 -0.94 -6.37
CA VAL A 33 5.73 -0.56 -7.56
C VAL A 33 5.10 -1.20 -8.79
N ALA A 34 4.73 -0.38 -9.76
CA ALA A 34 4.18 -0.82 -11.03
C ALA A 34 5.12 -0.41 -12.16
N ARG A 35 5.68 -1.39 -12.88
CA ARG A 35 6.39 -1.11 -14.13
C ARG A 35 5.33 -0.81 -15.19
N VAL A 36 5.26 0.44 -15.63
CA VAL A 36 4.30 0.88 -16.65
C VAL A 36 5.00 1.11 -17.96
N LYS A 37 4.31 0.82 -19.06
CA LYS A 37 4.77 1.01 -20.43
C LYS A 37 3.73 1.78 -21.21
N VAL A 38 4.17 2.80 -21.93
CA VAL A 38 3.35 3.51 -22.92
C VAL A 38 3.94 3.22 -24.28
N LEU A 39 3.13 2.68 -25.17
CA LEU A 39 3.49 2.56 -26.58
C LEU A 39 3.28 3.91 -27.26
N SER A 40 4.25 4.33 -28.08
CA SER A 40 4.11 5.53 -28.89
C SER A 40 2.89 5.43 -29.79
N ARG A 41 2.30 6.57 -30.12
CA ARG A 41 1.25 6.61 -31.14
C ARG A 41 1.87 6.34 -32.50
N GLY A 42 1.22 5.52 -33.32
CA GLY A 42 1.47 5.52 -34.77
C GLY A 42 1.10 6.88 -35.37
N PHE A 43 1.75 7.27 -36.46
CA PHE A 43 1.54 8.56 -37.14
C PHE A 43 0.06 8.84 -37.43
N GLY A 44 -0.46 9.97 -36.96
CA GLY A 44 -1.82 10.48 -37.20
C GLY A 44 -2.05 11.83 -36.51
N SER A 45 -2.46 12.85 -37.28
CA SER A 45 -2.23 14.27 -36.98
C SER A 45 -3.30 15.00 -36.15
N ALA A 46 -4.31 14.35 -35.59
CA ALA A 46 -5.32 15.08 -34.81
C ALA A 46 -5.97 14.19 -33.75
N SER A 47 -5.43 14.16 -32.52
CA SER A 47 -6.20 13.65 -31.39
C SER A 47 -5.63 14.05 -30.04
N ASP A 48 -6.53 14.46 -29.15
CA ASP A 48 -6.43 14.58 -27.69
C ASP A 48 -5.11 14.01 -27.11
N ASP A 49 -4.19 14.87 -26.67
CA ASP A 49 -2.81 14.57 -26.19
C ASP A 49 -2.75 13.71 -24.89
N GLY A 50 -3.81 12.96 -24.62
CA GLY A 50 -3.94 12.06 -23.47
C GLY A 50 -3.16 10.76 -23.58
N ILE A 51 -2.78 10.25 -22.41
CA ILE A 51 -2.47 8.84 -22.19
C ILE A 51 -3.69 8.25 -21.51
N ASP A 52 -4.23 7.16 -22.06
CA ASP A 52 -5.23 6.36 -21.39
C ASP A 52 -4.54 5.49 -20.34
N CYS A 53 -4.84 5.77 -19.07
CA CYS A 53 -4.18 5.18 -17.92
C CYS A 53 -5.08 4.10 -17.30
N PRO A 54 -4.52 2.95 -16.90
CA PRO A 54 -5.30 1.93 -16.22
C PRO A 54 -5.83 2.46 -14.88
N THR A 55 -7.00 1.99 -14.46
CA THR A 55 -7.58 2.39 -13.17
C THR A 55 -6.85 1.65 -12.05
N LEU A 56 -6.27 2.39 -11.09
CA LEU A 56 -5.69 1.80 -9.88
C LEU A 56 -6.80 1.15 -9.05
N GLN A 57 -6.51 -0.01 -8.48
CA GLN A 57 -7.37 -0.70 -7.54
C GLN A 57 -6.55 -1.03 -6.29
N TRP A 58 -6.91 -0.43 -5.17
CA TRP A 58 -6.25 -0.61 -3.90
C TRP A 58 -7.22 -1.30 -2.94
N ASN A 59 -7.40 -2.60 -3.17
CA ASN A 59 -8.38 -3.38 -2.41
C ASN A 59 -7.79 -3.78 -1.07
N GLU A 60 -8.51 -3.49 0.00
CA GLU A 60 -8.17 -3.92 1.35
C GLU A 60 -9.35 -4.68 1.97
N ARG A 61 -9.02 -5.80 2.62
CA ARG A 61 -9.86 -6.42 3.66
C ARG A 61 -9.16 -6.24 4.99
N ILE A 62 -9.79 -5.52 5.92
CA ILE A 62 -9.27 -5.26 7.25
C ILE A 62 -10.12 -6.01 8.26
N GLU A 63 -9.50 -6.95 8.97
CA GLU A 63 -10.14 -7.73 10.01
C GLU A 63 -9.73 -7.18 11.37
N TRP A 64 -10.70 -7.03 12.27
CA TRP A 64 -10.47 -6.58 13.63
C TRP A 64 -10.79 -7.67 14.63
N PHE A 65 -9.91 -7.81 15.62
CA PHE A 65 -10.12 -8.69 16.76
C PHE A 65 -9.92 -7.90 18.05
N GLU A 66 -10.67 -8.28 19.06
CA GLU A 66 -10.58 -7.75 20.42
C GLU A 66 -10.26 -8.90 21.36
N TYR A 67 -9.36 -8.67 22.30
CA TYR A 67 -9.00 -9.68 23.28
C TYR A 67 -9.99 -9.63 24.45
N ASP A 68 -10.62 -10.76 24.72
CA ASP A 68 -11.46 -10.97 25.88
C ASP A 68 -10.64 -11.58 27.00
N ALA A 69 -10.39 -10.79 28.04
CA ALA A 69 -9.60 -11.19 29.19
C ALA A 69 -10.32 -12.19 30.11
N LEU A 70 -11.66 -12.28 30.05
CA LEU A 70 -12.42 -13.22 30.88
C LEU A 70 -12.27 -14.65 30.37
N ASP A 71 -12.30 -14.80 29.05
CA ASP A 71 -12.23 -16.09 28.37
C ASP A 71 -10.83 -16.41 27.81
N ASP A 72 -9.83 -15.57 28.08
CA ASP A 72 -8.46 -15.63 27.53
C ASP A 72 -8.43 -15.91 26.02
N ARG A 73 -9.24 -15.18 25.23
CA ARG A 73 -9.39 -15.44 23.80
C ARG A 73 -9.57 -14.20 22.95
N TRP A 74 -9.10 -14.29 21.71
CA TRP A 74 -9.36 -13.29 20.68
C TRP A 74 -10.76 -13.49 20.08
N ARG A 75 -11.59 -12.45 20.10
CA ARG A 75 -12.91 -12.40 19.46
C ARG A 75 -12.85 -11.57 18.19
N HIS A 76 -13.34 -12.10 17.08
CA HIS A 76 -13.49 -11.34 15.84
C HIS A 76 -14.61 -10.32 15.99
N ARG A 77 -14.34 -9.06 15.63
CA ARG A 77 -15.28 -7.93 15.75
C ARG A 77 -15.95 -7.58 14.41
N GLY A 78 -15.36 -8.00 13.30
CA GLY A 78 -15.87 -7.74 11.96
C GLY A 78 -14.78 -7.37 10.96
N ASP A 79 -15.23 -7.12 9.74
CA ASP A 79 -14.40 -6.86 8.58
C ASP A 79 -14.76 -5.52 7.93
N VAL A 80 -13.76 -4.80 7.43
CA VAL A 80 -13.94 -3.65 6.53
C VAL A 80 -13.36 -4.03 5.18
N ILE A 81 -14.19 -4.00 4.13
CA ILE A 81 -13.77 -4.32 2.76
C ILE A 81 -13.98 -3.09 1.88
N ALA A 82 -12.94 -2.68 1.15
CA ALA A 82 -12.99 -1.47 0.34
C ALA A 82 -11.93 -1.44 -0.75
N ASP A 83 -12.23 -0.74 -1.86
CA ASP A 83 -11.20 -0.15 -2.71
C ASP A 83 -10.85 1.23 -2.15
N MET A 84 -9.71 1.32 -1.47
CA MET A 84 -9.25 2.55 -0.82
C MET A 84 -8.93 3.65 -1.83
N TYR A 85 -8.56 3.28 -3.06
CA TYR A 85 -8.35 4.28 -4.12
C TYR A 85 -9.65 4.97 -4.50
N GLN A 86 -10.75 4.23 -4.59
CA GLN A 86 -12.07 4.82 -4.89
C GLN A 86 -12.58 5.67 -3.72
N ARG A 87 -12.42 5.21 -2.49
CA ARG A 87 -12.89 5.94 -1.29
C ARG A 87 -12.09 7.21 -1.00
N HIS A 88 -10.77 7.16 -1.16
CA HIS A 88 -9.87 8.21 -0.71
C HIS A 88 -8.94 8.68 -1.82
N ARG A 89 -9.45 8.83 -3.04
CA ARG A 89 -8.65 9.15 -4.23
C ARG A 89 -7.72 10.35 -4.06
N ALA A 90 -8.11 11.37 -3.32
CA ALA A 90 -7.31 12.58 -3.07
C ALA A 90 -6.31 12.45 -1.90
N SER A 91 -6.17 11.26 -1.30
CA SER A 91 -5.22 11.04 -0.21
C SER A 91 -3.78 11.21 -0.66
N ARG A 92 -2.89 11.48 0.31
CA ARG A 92 -1.45 11.59 0.07
C ARG A 92 -0.88 10.33 -0.60
N THR A 93 -1.34 9.14 -0.21
CA THR A 93 -0.94 7.85 -0.78
C THR A 93 -1.12 7.83 -2.30
N PHE A 94 -2.27 8.27 -2.79
CA PHE A 94 -2.61 8.16 -4.21
C PHE A 94 -2.21 9.38 -5.05
N ARG A 95 -1.66 10.42 -4.42
CA ARG A 95 -1.25 11.65 -5.10
C ARG A 95 -0.17 11.38 -6.15
N ASP A 96 0.80 10.52 -5.84
CA ASP A 96 1.88 10.18 -6.78
C ASP A 96 1.32 9.56 -8.07
N TRP A 97 0.31 8.70 -7.94
CA TRP A 97 -0.42 8.22 -9.10
C TRP A 97 -1.17 9.37 -9.76
N ASN A 98 -2.06 10.07 -9.07
CA ASN A 98 -2.97 11.03 -9.71
C ASN A 98 -2.29 12.25 -10.35
N GLU A 99 -1.22 12.75 -9.75
CA GLU A 99 -0.65 14.07 -10.08
C GLU A 99 0.79 13.99 -10.62
N PHE A 100 1.56 12.96 -10.27
CA PHE A 100 3.02 12.96 -10.51
C PHE A 100 3.54 11.76 -11.30
N ARG A 101 2.66 10.88 -11.80
CA ARG A 101 3.08 9.61 -12.40
C ARG A 101 4.01 9.78 -13.60
N HIS A 102 3.86 10.85 -14.39
CA HIS A 102 4.68 11.08 -15.58
C HIS A 102 5.98 11.80 -15.21
N THR A 103 5.97 12.69 -14.20
CA THR A 103 7.19 13.26 -13.64
C THR A 103 8.06 12.20 -12.97
N ALA A 104 7.48 11.19 -12.32
CA ALA A 104 8.23 10.05 -11.77
C ALA A 104 9.02 9.29 -12.86
N ALA A 105 8.58 9.35 -14.12
CA ALA A 105 9.32 8.75 -15.24
C ALA A 105 10.65 9.46 -15.51
N LYS A 106 10.79 10.73 -15.12
CA LYS A 106 12.01 11.52 -15.28
C LYS A 106 13.14 10.99 -14.39
N ASP A 107 12.78 10.44 -13.23
CA ASP A 107 13.72 9.91 -12.24
C ASP A 107 14.16 8.47 -12.56
N ASP A 108 13.61 7.85 -13.61
CA ASP A 108 14.09 6.55 -14.08
C ASP A 108 15.52 6.68 -14.63
N ARG A 109 16.40 5.76 -14.23
CA ARG A 109 17.81 5.73 -14.66
C ARG A 109 17.96 5.62 -16.18
N LYS A 110 16.97 5.05 -16.86
CA LYS A 110 16.91 4.90 -18.32
C LYS A 110 16.15 6.03 -19.03
N ALA A 111 15.67 7.03 -18.29
CA ALA A 111 14.97 8.17 -18.89
C ALA A 111 15.87 8.94 -19.86
N PRO A 112 15.44 9.16 -21.12
CA PRO A 112 16.17 9.99 -22.07
C PRO A 112 16.33 11.43 -21.57
N VAL A 113 17.39 12.09 -22.03
CA VAL A 113 17.75 13.46 -21.62
C VAL A 113 16.58 14.43 -21.85
N ASP A 114 15.88 14.30 -22.97
CA ASP A 114 14.76 15.19 -23.30
C ASP A 114 13.58 15.00 -22.35
N LEU A 115 13.27 13.77 -21.95
CA LEU A 115 12.24 13.50 -20.94
C LEU A 115 12.63 14.12 -19.60
N ARG A 116 13.88 13.95 -19.16
CA ARG A 116 14.38 14.51 -17.89
C ARG A 116 14.28 16.04 -17.83
N ARG A 117 14.46 16.70 -18.97
CA ARG A 117 14.42 18.16 -19.11
C ARG A 117 13.01 18.75 -19.19
N THR A 118 11.97 17.92 -19.29
CA THR A 118 10.58 18.43 -19.29
C THR A 118 10.27 19.19 -18.00
N ALA A 119 9.56 20.32 -18.11
CA ALA A 119 9.37 21.23 -16.98
C ALA A 119 8.22 20.80 -16.05
N SER A 120 7.22 20.09 -16.57
CA SER A 120 5.98 19.79 -15.85
C SER A 120 5.47 18.36 -16.09
N GLU A 121 4.52 17.90 -15.26
CA GLU A 121 3.76 16.65 -15.47
C GLU A 121 3.09 16.62 -16.86
N LYS A 122 2.55 17.77 -17.30
CA LYS A 122 1.91 17.90 -18.62
C LYS A 122 2.92 17.69 -19.75
N ASP A 123 4.10 18.29 -19.65
CA ASP A 123 5.16 18.15 -20.67
C ASP A 123 5.71 16.72 -20.70
N ALA A 124 5.94 16.12 -19.52
CA ALA A 124 6.35 14.73 -19.40
C ALA A 124 5.31 13.79 -20.03
N LYS A 125 4.02 13.99 -19.73
CA LYS A 125 2.92 13.23 -20.33
C LYS A 125 2.90 13.34 -21.85
N HIS A 126 3.03 14.55 -22.40
CA HIS A 126 3.05 14.74 -23.86
C HIS A 126 4.26 14.10 -24.51
N TRP A 127 5.44 14.22 -23.90
CA TRP A 127 6.65 13.57 -24.39
C TRP A 127 6.48 12.05 -24.40
N ILE A 128 5.98 11.46 -23.32
CA ILE A 128 5.76 10.01 -23.19
C ILE A 128 4.70 9.54 -24.21
N ALA A 129 3.62 10.29 -24.39
CA ALA A 129 2.57 9.93 -25.35
C ALA A 129 3.09 9.87 -26.80
N ARG A 130 4.04 10.75 -27.15
CA ARG A 130 4.64 10.81 -28.50
C ARG A 130 5.71 9.75 -28.71
N ASN A 131 6.60 9.57 -27.75
CA ASN A 131 7.81 8.75 -27.93
C ASN A 131 7.64 7.32 -27.41
N GLY A 132 6.67 7.09 -26.52
CA GLY A 132 6.59 5.86 -25.73
C GLY A 132 7.71 5.80 -24.70
N PHE A 133 7.43 5.21 -23.55
CA PHE A 133 8.44 5.00 -22.52
C PHE A 133 8.01 3.95 -21.51
N GLU A 134 8.96 3.39 -20.78
CA GLU A 134 8.72 2.42 -19.74
C GLU A 134 9.48 2.79 -18.46
N TRP A 135 8.77 2.92 -17.34
CA TRP A 135 9.32 3.34 -16.05
C TRP A 135 8.66 2.62 -14.88
N ASP A 136 9.30 2.67 -13.71
CA ASP A 136 8.68 2.23 -12.45
C ASP A 136 7.89 3.37 -11.81
N SER A 137 6.57 3.22 -11.71
CA SER A 137 5.72 4.09 -10.91
C SER A 137 5.63 3.54 -9.49
N ARG A 138 5.90 4.39 -8.49
CA ARG A 138 5.84 4.01 -7.07
C ARG A 138 4.66 4.68 -6.37
N ILE A 139 3.98 3.95 -5.51
CA ILE A 139 2.91 4.44 -4.64
C ILE A 139 3.25 3.99 -3.22
N ALA A 140 3.62 4.95 -2.37
CA ALA A 140 4.00 4.68 -0.99
C ALA A 140 2.78 4.78 -0.06
N ASP A 141 2.64 3.81 0.84
CA ASP A 141 1.60 3.82 1.85
C ASP A 141 2.17 3.56 3.26
N ARG A 142 1.42 3.97 4.27
CA ARG A 142 1.83 3.90 5.68
C ARG A 142 0.68 3.45 6.59
N PRO A 143 0.14 2.23 6.40
CA PRO A 143 -0.93 1.71 7.25
C PRO A 143 -0.39 1.31 8.62
N GLY A 144 -1.14 1.71 9.65
CA GLY A 144 -0.80 1.40 11.03
C GLY A 144 -2.00 1.34 11.95
N MET A 145 -1.74 0.99 13.20
CA MET A 145 -2.72 0.87 14.27
C MET A 145 -2.26 1.71 15.46
N GLY A 146 -3.18 2.42 16.10
CA GLY A 146 -2.85 3.13 17.34
C GLY A 146 -2.68 2.18 18.51
N VAL A 147 -1.79 2.49 19.46
CA VAL A 147 -1.55 1.60 20.61
C VAL A 147 -2.60 1.73 21.71
N ARG A 148 -3.17 2.93 21.94
CA ARG A 148 -4.09 3.19 23.05
C ARG A 148 -5.58 2.89 22.77
N GLY A 149 -5.91 2.20 21.68
CA GLY A 149 -7.31 2.00 21.27
C GLY A 149 -7.87 3.13 20.37
N GLY A 150 -9.18 3.11 20.14
CA GLY A 150 -9.93 4.13 19.37
C GLY A 150 -9.80 4.09 17.84
N ASN A 151 -10.54 4.99 17.16
CA ASN A 151 -10.70 5.04 15.70
C ASN A 151 -9.55 5.71 14.93
N ARG A 152 -8.47 6.12 15.60
CA ARG A 152 -7.38 6.88 14.97
C ARG A 152 -6.26 5.93 14.53
N GLY A 153 -6.37 5.43 13.31
CA GLY A 153 -5.37 4.55 12.70
C GLY A 153 -5.57 4.39 11.19
N GLY A 154 -5.24 5.44 10.43
CA GLY A 154 -4.81 5.44 9.01
C GLY A 154 -5.64 4.78 7.89
N ALA A 155 -6.57 3.85 8.17
CA ALA A 155 -7.13 2.96 7.15
C ALA A 155 -8.59 2.53 7.40
N GLY A 156 -9.33 3.26 8.24
CA GLY A 156 -10.75 2.98 8.51
C GLY A 156 -11.10 3.07 9.98
N GLU A 157 -12.40 3.07 10.26
CA GLU A 157 -12.92 3.01 11.63
C GLU A 157 -12.47 1.71 12.30
N SER A 158 -11.95 1.82 13.53
CA SER A 158 -11.53 0.65 14.28
C SER A 158 -12.76 -0.03 14.87
N LEU A 159 -12.99 -1.30 14.53
CA LEU A 159 -14.12 -2.05 15.10
C LEU A 159 -13.80 -2.61 16.52
N ALA A 160 -12.54 -2.52 16.94
CA ALA A 160 -12.07 -2.83 18.29
C ALA A 160 -11.65 -1.55 19.03
N VAL A 161 -12.26 -1.28 20.17
CA VAL A 161 -12.10 0.01 20.88
C VAL A 161 -11.02 -0.07 21.95
N GLY A 162 -10.85 -1.24 22.59
CA GLY A 162 -9.90 -1.45 23.68
C GLY A 162 -8.42 -1.43 23.26
N PRO A 163 -7.51 -1.35 24.25
CA PRO A 163 -6.06 -1.34 24.03
C PRO A 163 -5.48 -2.74 23.74
N SER A 164 -6.27 -3.80 23.90
CA SER A 164 -5.93 -5.18 23.54
C SER A 164 -6.67 -5.59 22.28
N ARG A 165 -6.05 -5.35 21.13
CA ARG A 165 -6.69 -5.51 19.81
C ARG A 165 -5.71 -6.04 18.77
N ARG A 166 -6.23 -6.72 17.76
CA ARG A 166 -5.46 -7.16 16.60
C ARG A 166 -6.12 -6.65 15.32
N ARG A 167 -5.30 -6.10 14.42
CA ARG A 167 -5.69 -5.67 13.08
C ARG A 167 -4.94 -6.52 12.07
N VAL A 168 -5.67 -7.14 11.16
CA VAL A 168 -5.11 -7.87 10.02
C VAL A 168 -5.56 -7.17 8.75
N VAL A 169 -4.61 -6.75 7.91
CA VAL A 169 -4.91 -6.13 6.62
C VAL A 169 -4.46 -7.06 5.53
N HIS A 170 -5.38 -7.44 4.66
CA HIS A 170 -5.08 -8.14 3.43
C HIS A 170 -5.11 -7.12 2.29
N PHE A 171 -3.97 -6.92 1.66
CA PHE A 171 -3.82 -6.04 0.51
C PHE A 171 -3.96 -6.85 -0.77
N ASP A 172 -4.75 -6.35 -1.71
CA ASP A 172 -4.79 -6.80 -3.10
C ASP A 172 -4.63 -5.58 -4.01
N LEU A 173 -3.39 -5.33 -4.42
CA LEU A 173 -2.96 -4.09 -5.06
C LEU A 173 -2.70 -4.33 -6.53
N GLY A 174 -3.28 -3.49 -7.39
CA GLY A 174 -3.06 -3.62 -8.81
C GLY A 174 -3.87 -2.63 -9.61
N PHE A 175 -4.21 -3.03 -10.83
CA PHE A 175 -4.99 -2.21 -11.75
C PHE A 175 -6.10 -3.03 -12.38
N SER A 176 -7.17 -2.35 -12.80
CA SER A 176 -8.28 -2.95 -13.53
C SER A 176 -7.82 -3.61 -14.85
N GLY A 177 -8.57 -4.59 -15.34
CA GLY A 177 -8.37 -5.17 -16.68
C GLY A 177 -7.32 -6.28 -16.74
N GLY A 178 -7.19 -7.09 -15.69
CA GLY A 178 -6.36 -8.31 -15.70
C GLY A 178 -4.85 -8.07 -15.58
N SER A 179 -4.44 -6.88 -15.14
CA SER A 179 -3.02 -6.58 -14.87
C SER A 179 -2.49 -7.44 -13.71
N PRO A 180 -1.17 -7.73 -13.66
CA PRO A 180 -0.55 -8.35 -12.50
C PRO A 180 -0.91 -7.61 -11.21
N ARG A 181 -1.11 -8.37 -10.14
CA ARG A 181 -1.49 -7.87 -8.82
C ARG A 181 -0.52 -8.36 -7.78
N VAL A 182 -0.35 -7.58 -6.72
CA VAL A 182 0.44 -7.95 -5.56
C VAL A 182 -0.50 -8.16 -4.39
N ARG A 183 -0.29 -9.27 -3.67
CA ARG A 183 -1.02 -9.56 -2.45
C ARG A 183 -0.05 -9.63 -1.28
N ALA A 184 -0.43 -8.98 -0.19
CA ALA A 184 0.37 -8.91 1.02
C ALA A 184 -0.55 -8.91 2.24
N THR A 185 0.01 -9.21 3.41
CA THR A 185 -0.73 -9.18 4.67
C THR A 185 0.07 -8.45 5.75
N GLN A 186 -0.58 -7.53 6.46
CA GLN A 186 -0.02 -6.90 7.66
C GLN A 186 -0.81 -7.40 8.88
N VAL A 187 -0.08 -7.83 9.92
CA VAL A 187 -0.66 -8.24 11.22
C VAL A 187 -0.07 -7.33 12.28
N LEU A 188 -0.94 -6.58 12.96
CA LEU A 188 -0.59 -5.72 14.09
C LEU A 188 -1.41 -6.16 15.31
N GLU A 189 -0.77 -6.36 16.45
CA GLU A 189 -1.44 -6.74 17.70
C GLU A 189 -0.93 -5.87 18.84
N THR A 190 -1.83 -5.45 19.72
CA THR A 190 -1.50 -4.87 21.02
C THR A 190 -2.14 -5.68 22.13
N ARG A 191 -1.46 -5.75 23.28
CA ARG A 191 -2.02 -6.23 24.55
C ARG A 191 -1.83 -5.13 25.59
N ASN A 192 -2.91 -4.66 26.18
CA ASN A 192 -2.93 -3.55 27.13
C ASN A 192 -2.16 -2.31 26.64
N GLY A 193 -2.23 -2.04 25.34
CA GLY A 193 -1.58 -0.89 24.72
C GLY A 193 -0.09 -1.07 24.43
N VAL A 194 0.45 -2.27 24.61
CA VAL A 194 1.80 -2.63 24.22
C VAL A 194 1.74 -3.44 22.92
N PRO A 195 2.44 -3.02 21.84
CA PRO A 195 2.60 -3.83 20.63
C PRO A 195 3.17 -5.21 20.97
N THR A 196 2.51 -6.25 20.48
CA THR A 196 2.90 -7.66 20.69
C THR A 196 3.05 -8.41 19.37
N ILE A 197 2.46 -7.94 18.27
CA ILE A 197 2.77 -8.40 16.91
C ILE A 197 2.96 -7.20 16.01
N HIS A 198 4.04 -7.20 15.25
CA HIS A 198 4.37 -6.16 14.28
C HIS A 198 4.92 -6.81 13.01
N LYS A 199 4.03 -7.40 12.19
CA LYS A 199 4.44 -8.21 11.04
C LYS A 199 3.90 -7.71 9.72
N PHE A 200 4.78 -7.67 8.72
CA PHE A 200 4.41 -7.54 7.31
C PHE A 200 4.87 -8.79 6.55
N ILE A 201 3.97 -9.34 5.75
CA ILE A 201 4.14 -10.59 5.03
C ILE A 201 3.88 -10.29 3.55
N ALA A 202 4.92 -10.35 2.72
CA ALA A 202 4.86 -10.07 1.29
C ALA A 202 4.23 -11.22 0.47
N LYS A 203 3.13 -11.79 0.97
CA LYS A 203 2.29 -12.76 0.28
C LYS A 203 0.85 -12.69 0.81
N GLU A 204 -0.07 -13.28 0.06
CA GLU A 204 -1.43 -13.52 0.53
C GLU A 204 -1.42 -14.51 1.71
N MET A 205 -2.18 -14.18 2.74
CA MET A 205 -2.43 -15.04 3.90
C MET A 205 -3.94 -15.17 4.07
N THR A 206 -4.39 -16.36 4.42
CA THR A 206 -5.78 -16.66 4.79
C THR A 206 -6.05 -16.27 6.25
N ARG A 207 -7.33 -16.12 6.61
CA ARG A 207 -7.73 -15.88 8.02
C ARG A 207 -7.25 -17.00 8.95
N SER A 208 -7.32 -18.24 8.49
CA SER A 208 -6.82 -19.40 9.25
C SER A 208 -5.34 -19.24 9.55
N GLU A 209 -4.52 -18.86 8.57
CA GLU A 209 -3.08 -18.65 8.80
C GLU A 209 -2.79 -17.45 9.71
N THR A 210 -3.56 -16.36 9.60
CA THR A 210 -3.37 -15.17 10.45
C THR A 210 -3.99 -15.29 11.85
N SER A 211 -4.75 -16.34 12.10
CA SER A 211 -5.36 -16.64 13.41
C SER A 211 -4.79 -17.92 14.04
N ASP A 212 -3.92 -18.62 13.32
CA ASP A 212 -3.25 -19.83 13.77
C ASP A 212 -2.38 -19.55 15.01
N PRO A 213 -2.56 -20.30 16.11
CA PRO A 213 -1.83 -20.07 17.36
C PRO A 213 -0.30 -20.08 17.20
N ASP A 214 0.24 -21.03 16.43
CA ASP A 214 1.68 -21.20 16.26
C ASP A 214 2.28 -20.03 15.47
N ASN A 215 1.59 -19.57 14.43
CA ASN A 215 1.98 -18.36 13.71
C ASN A 215 1.98 -17.12 14.60
N LEU A 216 0.94 -16.95 15.41
CA LEU A 216 0.80 -15.80 16.31
C LEU A 216 1.90 -15.80 17.37
N GLU A 217 2.16 -16.94 18.01
CA GLU A 217 3.24 -17.09 18.99
C GLU A 217 4.60 -16.82 18.36
N ARG A 218 4.86 -17.41 17.19
CA ARG A 218 6.09 -17.14 16.43
C ARG A 218 6.26 -15.66 16.10
N TRP A 219 5.20 -14.96 15.66
CA TRP A 219 5.31 -13.54 15.34
C TRP A 219 5.47 -12.65 16.57
N ARG A 220 4.90 -13.03 17.72
CA ARG A 220 5.15 -12.36 19.01
C ARG A 220 6.61 -12.46 19.43
N GLY A 221 7.24 -13.63 19.20
CA GLY A 221 8.66 -13.84 19.44
C GLY A 221 9.60 -13.14 18.44
N GLN A 222 9.07 -12.60 17.33
CA GLN A 222 9.81 -11.90 16.27
C GLN A 222 9.64 -10.39 16.33
N ILE A 223 9.16 -9.84 17.44
CA ILE A 223 9.09 -8.40 17.57
C ILE A 223 10.54 -7.87 17.57
N ASP A 224 10.96 -7.40 16.39
CA ASP A 224 12.19 -6.67 16.17
C ASP A 224 11.97 -5.28 16.77
N LEU A 225 12.09 -5.20 18.09
CA LEU A 225 12.23 -3.93 18.79
C LEU A 225 13.47 -3.25 18.18
N PRO A 226 13.36 -2.02 17.65
CA PRO A 226 14.56 -1.27 17.26
C PRO A 226 15.57 -1.35 18.40
N GLN A 227 16.84 -1.59 18.10
CA GLN A 227 17.93 -1.82 19.06
C GLN A 227 18.20 -0.69 20.10
N ASP A 228 17.34 0.33 20.19
CA ASP A 228 17.44 1.44 21.14
C ASP A 228 16.52 1.28 22.37
N TRP A 229 16.06 0.07 22.67
CA TRP A 229 15.29 -0.23 23.90
C TRP A 229 16.24 -0.54 25.06
N GLU A 230 17.11 0.42 25.42
CA GLU A 230 17.65 0.47 26.78
C GLU A 230 16.55 1.03 27.69
N LEU A 231 16.26 0.27 28.76
CA LEU A 231 15.36 0.63 29.86
C LEU A 231 15.86 1.86 30.62
#